data_AF-A0A7V8FFK1-F1
#
_entry.id   AF-A0A7V8FFK1-F1
#
_cell.length_a   1.000
_cell.length_b   1.000
_cell.length_c   1.000
_cell.angle_alpha   90.00
_cell.angle_beta   90.00
_cell.angle_gamma   90.00
#
_symmetry.space_group_name_H-M   'P 1'
#
loop_
_entity.id
_entity.type
_entity.pdbx_description
1 polymer ?
#
loop_
_entity_poly.entity_id
_entity_poly.type
_entity_poly.pdbx_seq_one_letter_code
_entity_poly.pdbx_strand_id
1 'polypeptide(L)'
;MGMSFVTLGLAAEFGPQRVAVNALWPRTIIATDAINMIPGVDPAGCRTPQIMADAAHAVLVREAAGFHGNFLIDDEVLAQAGVTDLSGYAVDPSRPLLPDLFLD
;
A
#
# COMPACT_ATOMS: atom_id res chain seq x y z
N MET A 1 3.02 6.72 -11.94
CA MET A 1 2.37 8.05 -11.94
C MET A 1 1.04 8.11 -12.69
N GLY A 2 0.86 7.48 -13.87
CA GLY A 2 -0.40 7.58 -14.63
C GLY A 2 -1.67 7.18 -13.86
N MET A 3 -1.63 6.03 -13.17
CA MET A 3 -2.77 5.55 -12.36
C MET A 3 -3.09 6.47 -11.17
N SER A 4 -2.10 7.17 -10.62
CA SER A 4 -2.29 8.13 -9.54
C SER A 4 -3.11 9.34 -10.02
N PHE A 5 -2.85 9.85 -11.23
CA PHE A 5 -3.65 10.92 -11.81
C PHE A 5 -5.06 10.47 -12.19
N VAL A 6 -5.22 9.23 -12.68
CA VAL A 6 -6.54 8.64 -12.91
C VAL A 6 -7.34 8.56 -11.60
N THR A 7 -6.70 8.14 -10.51
CA THR A 7 -7.32 8.10 -9.16
C THR A 7 -7.80 9.48 -8.75
N LEU A 8 -6.97 10.52 -8.93
CA LEU A 8 -7.32 11.90 -8.60
C LEU A 8 -8.54 12.40 -9.41
N GLY A 9 -8.56 12.14 -10.72
CA GLY A 9 -9.68 12.54 -11.59
C GLY A 9 -10.99 11.84 -11.23
N LEU A 10 -10.94 10.52 -11.09
CA LEU A 10 -12.12 9.71 -10.75
C LEU A 10 -12.63 10.02 -9.33
N ALA A 11 -11.75 10.31 -8.38
CA ALA A 11 -12.13 10.74 -7.04
C ALA A 11 -12.87 12.08 -7.06
N ALA A 12 -12.43 13.04 -7.88
CA ALA A 12 -13.11 14.32 -8.03
C ALA A 12 -14.48 14.18 -8.71
N GLU A 13 -14.60 13.28 -9.69
CA GLU A 13 -15.84 13.05 -10.45
C GLU A 13 -16.89 12.26 -9.66
N PHE A 14 -16.50 11.16 -9.02
CA PHE A 14 -17.42 10.20 -8.40
C PHE A 14 -17.42 10.23 -6.86
N GLY A 15 -16.41 10.82 -6.23
CA GLY A 15 -16.35 11.01 -4.78
C GLY A 15 -17.59 11.69 -4.18
N PRO A 16 -18.07 12.83 -4.76
CA PRO A 16 -19.31 13.47 -4.31
C PRO A 16 -20.56 12.59 -4.42
N GLN A 17 -20.52 11.55 -5.28
CA GLN A 17 -21.57 10.55 -5.47
C GLN A 17 -21.41 9.34 -4.54
N ARG A 18 -20.52 9.44 -3.54
CA ARG A 18 -20.23 8.43 -2.52
C ARG A 18 -19.48 7.19 -3.04
N VAL A 19 -18.67 7.36 -4.08
CA VAL A 19 -17.73 6.32 -4.54
C VAL A 19 -16.33 6.62 -4.00
N ALA A 20 -15.81 5.72 -3.17
CA ALA A 20 -14.49 5.86 -2.54
C ALA A 20 -13.35 5.47 -3.50
N VAL A 21 -12.90 6.41 -4.31
CA VAL A 21 -11.74 6.22 -5.20
C VAL A 21 -10.46 6.65 -4.50
N ASN A 22 -9.55 5.72 -4.23
CA ASN A 22 -8.28 5.96 -3.54
C ASN A 22 -7.18 5.08 -4.15
N ALA A 23 -5.91 5.43 -3.90
CA ALA A 23 -4.76 4.60 -4.21
C ALA A 23 -4.12 4.07 -2.92
N LEU A 24 -3.56 2.87 -2.99
CA LEU A 24 -2.79 2.23 -1.91
C LEU A 24 -1.42 1.82 -2.44
N TRP A 25 -0.37 2.13 -1.70
CA TRP A 25 1.02 1.86 -2.07
C TRP A 25 1.80 1.27 -0.89
N PRO A 26 2.74 0.33 -1.13
CA PRO A 26 3.52 -0.23 -0.03
C PRO A 26 4.68 0.71 0.35
N ARG A 27 5.02 0.78 1.64
CA ARG A 27 6.21 1.49 2.13
C ARG A 27 7.51 0.85 1.63
N THR A 28 7.51 -0.48 1.50
CA THR A 28 8.68 -1.30 1.23
C THR A 28 8.42 -2.24 0.05
N ILE A 29 9.47 -2.67 -0.64
CA ILE A 29 9.34 -3.65 -1.73
C ILE A 29 8.60 -4.91 -1.24
N ILE A 30 7.65 -5.39 -2.05
CA ILE A 30 6.86 -6.59 -1.76
C ILE A 30 7.43 -7.78 -2.53
N ALA A 31 7.67 -8.88 -1.82
CA ALA A 31 8.22 -10.12 -2.36
C ALA A 31 7.20 -10.84 -3.26
N THR A 32 7.14 -10.45 -4.53
CA THR A 32 6.37 -11.09 -5.59
C THR A 32 7.29 -11.56 -6.71
N ASP A 33 6.83 -12.40 -7.63
CA ASP A 33 7.64 -12.85 -8.77
C ASP A 33 8.18 -11.70 -9.64
N ALA A 34 7.51 -10.53 -9.61
CA ALA A 34 7.92 -9.34 -10.33
C ALA A 34 9.27 -8.76 -9.85
N ILE A 35 9.69 -9.02 -8.61
CA ILE A 35 10.98 -8.52 -8.09
C ILE A 35 12.17 -9.10 -8.85
N ASN A 36 12.01 -10.28 -9.48
CA ASN A 36 13.05 -10.88 -10.32
C ASN A 36 13.39 -10.01 -11.55
N MET A 37 12.53 -9.06 -11.90
CA MET A 37 12.76 -8.09 -12.98
C MET A 37 13.53 -6.84 -12.51
N ILE A 38 13.78 -6.69 -11.20
CA ILE A 38 14.47 -5.54 -10.61
C ILE A 38 15.88 -5.99 -10.17
N PRO A 39 16.95 -5.62 -10.90
CA PRO A 39 18.30 -6.00 -10.55
C PRO A 39 18.71 -5.49 -9.15
N GLY A 40 19.28 -6.37 -8.34
CA GLY A 40 19.83 -6.01 -7.03
C GLY A 40 18.85 -6.06 -5.85
N VAL A 41 17.59 -6.45 -6.07
CA VAL A 41 16.62 -6.68 -4.99
C VAL A 41 16.81 -8.08 -4.41
N ASP A 42 17.21 -8.15 -3.14
CA ASP A 42 17.19 -9.39 -2.36
C ASP A 42 15.79 -9.56 -1.73
N PRO A 43 15.05 -10.64 -2.05
CA PRO A 43 13.74 -10.91 -1.46
C PRO A 43 13.75 -10.94 0.08
N ALA A 44 14.89 -11.24 0.72
CA ALA A 44 15.01 -11.25 2.17
C ALA A 44 14.81 -9.86 2.79
N GLY A 45 15.11 -8.78 2.05
CA GLY A 45 14.86 -7.39 2.45
C GLY A 45 13.45 -6.88 2.11
N CYS A 46 12.54 -7.74 1.69
CA CYS A 46 11.18 -7.37 1.29
C CYS A 46 10.14 -7.73 2.36
N ARG A 47 8.93 -7.18 2.22
CA ARG A 47 7.74 -7.66 2.96
C ARG A 47 6.94 -8.65 2.13
N THR A 48 6.16 -9.48 2.82
CA THR A 48 5.22 -10.42 2.23
C THR A 48 4.00 -9.67 1.66
N PRO A 49 3.35 -10.20 0.61
CA PRO A 49 2.16 -9.57 0.02
C PRO A 49 0.97 -9.37 0.98
N GLN A 50 0.95 -10.10 2.09
CA GLN A 50 -0.10 -10.04 3.11
C GLN A 50 -0.27 -8.63 3.70
N ILE A 51 0.80 -7.82 3.82
CA ILE A 51 0.69 -6.45 4.34
C ILE A 51 -0.22 -5.57 3.46
N MET A 52 -0.08 -5.69 2.14
CA MET A 52 -0.91 -4.97 1.17
C MET A 52 -2.34 -5.52 1.15
N ALA A 53 -2.51 -6.83 1.34
CA ALA A 53 -3.83 -7.45 1.44
C ALA A 53 -4.60 -6.95 2.66
N ASP A 54 -3.96 -6.89 3.82
CA ASP A 54 -4.58 -6.45 5.07
C ASP A 54 -4.83 -4.93 5.07
N ALA A 55 -3.91 -4.14 4.52
CA ALA A 55 -4.12 -2.72 4.29
C ALA A 55 -5.29 -2.47 3.32
N ALA A 56 -5.38 -3.21 2.21
CA ALA A 56 -6.49 -3.11 1.28
C ALA A 56 -7.82 -3.50 1.94
N HIS A 57 -7.85 -4.57 2.73
CA HIS A 57 -9.03 -4.95 3.49
C HIS A 57 -9.45 -3.83 4.45
N ALA A 58 -8.52 -3.28 5.23
CA ALA A 58 -8.76 -2.18 6.16
C ALA A 58 -9.24 -0.88 5.47
N VAL A 59 -8.96 -0.70 4.19
CA VAL A 59 -9.51 0.39 3.36
C VAL A 59 -10.91 0.07 2.87
N LEU A 60 -11.12 -1.13 2.33
CA LEU A 60 -12.36 -1.55 1.67
C LEU A 60 -13.55 -1.69 2.63
N VAL A 61 -13.30 -1.95 3.92
CA VAL A 61 -14.35 -2.07 4.95
C VAL A 61 -14.68 -0.75 5.65
N ARG A 62 -14.06 0.37 5.25
CA ARG A 62 -14.40 1.71 5.74
C ARG A 62 -15.70 2.21 5.12
N GLU A 63 -16.33 3.18 5.80
CA GLU A 63 -17.41 3.96 5.19
C GLU A 63 -16.90 4.67 3.93
N ALA A 64 -17.59 4.46 2.81
CA ALA A 64 -17.17 5.02 1.52
C ALA A 64 -17.46 6.53 1.41
N ALA A 65 -18.54 6.99 2.04
CA ALA A 65 -18.95 8.39 1.96
C ALA A 65 -17.89 9.29 2.61
N GLY A 66 -17.36 10.24 1.83
CA GLY A 66 -16.34 11.19 2.31
C GLY A 66 -14.91 10.64 2.36
N PHE A 67 -14.67 9.39 1.91
CA PHE A 67 -13.33 8.80 1.87
C PHE A 67 -12.86 8.55 0.42
N HIS A 68 -12.50 9.63 -0.28
CA HIS A 68 -12.01 9.57 -1.67
C HIS A 68 -10.85 10.54 -1.90
N GLY A 69 -10.02 10.27 -2.91
CA GLY A 69 -8.90 11.13 -3.31
C GLY A 69 -7.63 10.95 -2.48
N ASN A 70 -7.54 9.89 -1.68
CA ASN A 70 -6.39 9.62 -0.83
C ASN A 70 -5.33 8.77 -1.56
N PHE A 71 -4.06 9.02 -1.22
CA PHE A 71 -2.91 8.21 -1.58
C PHE A 71 -2.37 7.60 -0.29
N LEU A 72 -2.75 6.35 -0.05
CA LEU A 72 -2.58 5.66 1.22
C LEU A 72 -1.30 4.83 1.20
N ILE A 73 -0.63 4.73 2.35
CA ILE A 73 0.51 3.82 2.55
C ILE A 73 0.09 2.68 3.48
N ASP A 74 0.51 1.46 3.16
CA ASP A 74 0.15 0.23 3.87
C ASP A 74 0.38 0.29 5.39
N ASP A 75 1.55 0.73 5.83
CA ASP A 75 1.90 0.85 7.24
C ASP A 75 1.04 1.87 8.00
N GLU A 76 0.78 3.03 7.41
CA GLU A 76 -0.08 4.07 7.96
C GLU A 76 -1.54 3.62 8.05
N VAL A 77 -2.03 2.90 7.03
CA VAL A 77 -3.38 2.32 7.02
C VAL A 77 -3.53 1.29 8.14
N LEU A 78 -2.55 0.40 8.29
CA LEU A 78 -2.55 -0.63 9.33
C LEU A 78 -2.42 -0.02 10.73
N ALA A 79 -1.60 1.02 10.90
CA ALA A 79 -1.49 1.75 12.16
C ALA A 79 -2.84 2.38 12.56
N GLN A 80 -3.57 2.99 11.60
CA GLN A 80 -4.93 3.50 11.84
C GLN A 80 -5.94 2.39 12.20
N ALA A 81 -5.72 1.17 11.72
CA ALA A 81 -6.50 -0.01 12.08
C ALA A 81 -6.06 -0.67 13.40
N GLY A 82 -5.07 -0.09 14.11
CA GLY A 82 -4.56 -0.58 15.39
C GLY A 82 -3.47 -1.65 15.27
N VAL A 83 -2.95 -1.92 14.07
CA VAL A 83 -1.86 -2.86 13.82
C VAL A 83 -0.55 -2.08 13.68
N THR A 84 0.24 -2.06 14.74
CA THR A 84 1.53 -1.33 14.76
C THR A 84 2.75 -2.25 14.76
N ASP A 85 2.60 -3.51 15.16
CA ASP A 85 3.64 -4.51 14.97
C ASP A 85 3.53 -5.10 13.56
N LEU A 86 4.47 -4.70 12.70
CA LEU A 86 4.55 -5.13 11.31
C LEU A 86 5.65 -6.18 11.08
N SER A 87 6.28 -6.68 12.15
CA SER A 87 7.42 -7.61 12.05
C SER A 87 7.05 -8.92 11.35
N GLY A 88 5.82 -9.41 11.55
CA GLY A 88 5.29 -10.61 10.90
C GLY A 88 5.12 -10.49 9.38
N TYR A 89 5.19 -9.28 8.82
CA TYR A 89 5.16 -9.10 7.37
C TYR A 89 6.54 -9.13 6.72
N ALA A 90 7.65 -9.09 7.47
CA ALA A 90 8.98 -9.19 6.88
C ALA A 90 9.25 -10.63 6.39
N VAL A 91 9.85 -10.76 5.20
CA VAL A 91 10.29 -12.08 4.70
C VAL A 91 11.41 -12.65 5.58
N ASP A 92 12.41 -11.81 5.90
CA ASP A 92 13.44 -12.11 6.88
C ASP A 92 13.54 -10.93 7.87
N PRO A 93 13.03 -11.08 9.11
CA PRO A 93 13.09 -10.03 10.13
C PRO A 93 14.51 -9.59 10.53
N SER A 94 15.55 -10.34 10.15
CA SER A 94 16.95 -9.99 10.43
C SER A 94 17.56 -9.04 9.40
N ARG A 95 16.87 -8.79 8.28
CA ARG A 95 17.35 -7.94 7.19
C ARG A 95 16.76 -6.53 7.26
N PRO A 96 17.54 -5.50 6.85
CA PRO A 96 16.96 -4.18 6.64
C PRO A 96 15.96 -4.23 5.48
N LEU A 97 14.79 -3.62 5.68
CA LEU A 97 13.78 -3.54 4.64
C LEU A 97 14.19 -2.55 3.55
N LEU A 98 13.93 -2.91 2.30
CA LEU A 98 14.16 -2.06 1.15
C LEU A 98 12.97 -1.11 0.97
N PRO A 99 13.18 0.22 0.97
CA PRO A 99 12.10 1.17 0.70
C PRO A 99 11.56 0.93 -0.71
N ASP A 100 10.25 1.09 -0.86
CA ASP A 100 9.63 0.98 -2.18
C ASP A 100 9.95 2.20 -3.06
N LEU A 101 9.72 2.03 -4.34
CA LEU A 101 9.87 3.09 -5.32
C LEU A 101 8.90 4.25 -5.03
N PHE A 102 9.35 5.48 -5.33
CA PHE A 102 8.55 6.72 -5.28
C PHE A 102 8.20 7.24 -3.87
N LEU A 103 8.85 6.75 -2.83
CA LEU A 103 8.82 7.29 -1.47
C LEU A 103 10.23 7.74 -1.06
N ASP A 104 10.31 8.82 -0.26
CA ASP A 104 11.54 9.37 0.31
C ASP A 104 11.82 8.83 1.72
#